data_AF-A0A538EG27-F1
#
_entry.id   AF-A0A538EG27-F1
#
_cell.length_a   1.000
_cell.length_b   1.000
_cell.length_c   1.000
_cell.angle_alpha   90.00
_cell.angle_beta   90.00
_cell.angle_gamma   90.00
#
_symmetry.space_group_name_H-M   'P 1'
#
loop_
_entity.id
_entity.type
_entity.pdbx_description
1 polymer ?
#
loop_
_entity_poly.entity_id
_entity_poly.type
_entity_poly.pdbx_seq_one_letter_code
_entity_poly.pdbx_strand_id
1 'polypeptide(L)'
;MIERERPGVAELLLGLVAGQSLAVEDALGYRLRLEGHGLWSVSLRPGAGEIAALEPGAKKPGDFQVAAPPAALLDLLVGGGSRQLRRRVKVTKTWRRRRALRSIPAAELRPGRLAAAGIWLDPLHLLRALAELVEPAWTEGHDFVVFHEVTGPRSRRMWVGATSGEPLAVLPEPPQRPAAVTVQSTQSAFQRFLGGEPNGPEKWTIRGDVGALSALTSWLERARSSQGAGTAAPDRG
;
A
#
# COMPACT_ATOMS: atom_id res chain seq x y z
N MET A 1 13.42 -13.74 18.12
CA MET A 1 12.91 -13.47 16.77
C MET A 1 12.63 -11.98 16.71
N ILE A 2 13.64 -11.20 16.30
CA ILE A 2 13.57 -9.74 16.27
C ILE A 2 12.57 -9.39 15.17
N GLU A 3 11.47 -8.75 15.57
CA GLU A 3 10.51 -8.14 14.66
C GLU A 3 11.31 -7.18 13.78
N ARG A 4 11.64 -7.60 12.54
CA ARG A 4 12.23 -6.70 11.56
C ARG A 4 11.24 -5.55 11.45
N GLU A 5 11.60 -4.36 11.94
CA GLU A 5 10.90 -3.14 11.55
C GLU A 5 10.78 -3.20 10.03
N ARG A 6 9.55 -3.28 9.52
CA ARG A 6 9.29 -3.36 8.08
C ARG A 6 9.18 -1.93 7.58
N PRO A 7 10.28 -1.29 7.10
CA PRO A 7 10.23 0.10 6.69
C PRO A 7 9.22 0.27 5.56
N GLY A 8 8.31 1.22 5.69
CA GLY A 8 7.32 1.54 4.66
C GLY A 8 5.90 1.06 4.90
N VAL A 9 5.66 0.17 5.89
CA VAL A 9 4.29 -0.33 6.15
C VAL A 9 3.39 0.79 6.65
N ALA A 10 3.88 1.63 7.57
CA ALA A 10 3.12 2.77 8.07
C ALA A 10 2.79 3.76 6.96
N GLU A 11 3.75 4.10 6.12
CA GLU A 11 3.62 5.01 4.99
C GLU A 11 2.63 4.47 3.94
N LEU A 12 2.65 3.16 3.68
CA LEU A 12 1.70 2.50 2.80
C LEU A 12 0.28 2.56 3.39
N LEU A 13 0.11 2.20 4.67
CA LEU A 13 -1.19 2.26 5.35
C LEU A 13 -1.74 3.69 5.36
N LEU A 14 -0.90 4.69 5.62
CA LEU A 14 -1.29 6.11 5.57
C LEU A 14 -1.70 6.54 4.15
N GLY A 15 -1.02 6.05 3.10
CA GLY A 15 -1.45 6.24 1.72
C GLY A 15 -2.81 5.64 1.43
N LEU A 16 -3.10 4.45 1.99
CA LEU A 16 -4.38 3.76 1.83
C LEU A 16 -5.53 4.44 2.59
N VAL A 17 -5.26 5.20 3.65
CA VAL A 17 -6.30 6.00 4.34
C VAL A 17 -6.99 6.97 3.36
N ALA A 18 -6.27 7.54 2.38
CA ALA A 18 -6.88 8.39 1.37
C ALA A 18 -7.95 7.65 0.55
N GLY A 19 -7.81 6.33 0.38
CA GLY A 19 -8.75 5.47 -0.31
C GLY A 19 -10.15 5.44 0.31
N GLN A 20 -10.30 5.81 1.58
CA GLN A 20 -11.60 5.97 2.23
C GLN A 20 -12.43 7.10 1.63
N SER A 21 -11.80 8.10 1.00
CA SER A 21 -12.50 9.20 0.32
C SER A 21 -13.39 8.72 -0.83
N LEU A 22 -13.12 7.54 -1.40
CA LEU A 22 -13.94 6.95 -2.47
C LEU A 22 -15.23 6.31 -1.96
N ALA A 23 -15.36 6.12 -0.64
CA ALA A 23 -16.52 5.52 -0.01
C ALA A 23 -17.19 6.46 1.00
N VAL A 24 -16.68 7.69 1.17
CA VAL A 24 -17.27 8.67 2.08
C VAL A 24 -18.42 9.42 1.40
N GLU A 25 -19.57 9.49 2.05
CA GLU A 25 -20.74 10.22 1.55
C GLU A 25 -20.69 11.71 1.95
N ASP A 26 -20.25 11.99 3.18
CA ASP A 26 -20.12 13.33 3.74
C ASP A 26 -18.66 13.66 4.07
N ALA A 27 -18.33 14.95 4.18
CA ALA A 27 -17.01 15.34 4.64
C ALA A 27 -16.71 14.79 6.04
N LEU A 28 -15.55 14.15 6.20
CA LEU A 28 -15.13 13.50 7.44
C LEU A 28 -13.73 13.98 7.83
N GLY A 29 -13.62 14.61 9.00
CA GLY A 29 -12.35 15.05 9.57
C GLY A 29 -12.01 14.30 10.85
N TYR A 30 -10.87 13.64 10.92
CA TYR A 30 -10.41 13.04 12.17
C TYR A 30 -8.90 13.04 12.28
N ARG A 31 -8.40 12.78 13.50
CA ARG A 31 -6.97 12.58 13.74
C ARG A 31 -6.66 11.11 13.86
N LEU A 32 -5.60 10.65 13.22
CA LEU A 32 -5.11 9.29 13.32
C LEU A 32 -3.82 9.29 14.13
N ARG A 33 -3.78 8.56 15.24
CA ARG A 33 -2.54 8.25 15.96
C ARG A 33 -2.16 6.81 15.63
N LEU A 34 -1.14 6.64 14.80
CA LEU A 34 -0.54 5.35 14.51
C LEU A 34 0.54 5.10 15.56
N GLU A 35 0.33 4.08 16.39
CA GLU A 35 1.23 3.77 17.50
C GLU A 35 2.64 3.46 16.99
N GLY A 36 3.65 4.09 17.59
CA GLY A 36 5.05 3.99 17.14
C GLY A 36 5.44 4.92 16.00
N HIS A 37 4.48 5.55 15.30
CA HIS A 37 4.78 6.30 14.07
C HIS A 37 4.37 7.78 14.11
N GLY A 38 3.44 8.20 14.99
CA GLY A 38 3.10 9.63 15.17
C GLY A 38 1.61 9.96 15.17
N LEU A 39 1.28 11.19 14.76
CA LEU A 39 -0.08 11.72 14.69
C LEU A 39 -0.30 12.41 13.34
N TRP A 40 -1.44 12.15 12.71
CA TRP A 40 -1.84 12.72 11.42
C TRP A 40 -3.23 13.33 11.48
N SER A 41 -3.47 14.35 10.68
CA SER A 41 -4.81 14.80 10.31
C SER A 41 -5.27 14.07 9.07
N VAL A 42 -6.52 13.61 9.11
CA VAL A 42 -7.22 13.01 7.98
C VAL A 42 -8.40 13.91 7.65
N SER A 43 -8.44 14.40 6.42
CA SER A 43 -9.58 15.12 5.86
C SER A 43 -10.07 14.40 4.62
N LEU A 44 -11.28 13.85 4.69
CA LEU A 44 -11.92 13.16 3.58
C LEU A 44 -13.11 13.99 3.09
N ARG A 45 -13.23 14.12 1.78
CA ARG A 45 -14.41 14.56 1.05
C ARG A 45 -14.73 13.50 0.00
N PRO A 46 -15.96 13.44 -0.54
CA PRO A 46 -16.25 12.51 -1.64
C PRO A 46 -15.24 12.66 -2.79
N GLY A 47 -14.46 11.60 -3.02
CA GLY A 47 -13.43 11.53 -4.07
C GLY A 47 -12.10 12.24 -3.78
N ALA A 48 -11.91 12.86 -2.61
CA ALA A 48 -10.67 13.54 -2.25
C ALA A 48 -10.26 13.27 -0.79
N GLY A 49 -9.05 12.77 -0.58
CA GLY A 49 -8.50 12.49 0.74
C GLY A 49 -7.15 13.17 0.96
N GLU A 50 -7.03 13.92 2.05
CA GLU A 50 -5.79 14.56 2.47
C GLU A 50 -5.32 13.99 3.81
N ILE A 51 -4.05 13.60 3.85
CA ILE A 51 -3.37 13.10 5.05
C ILE A 51 -2.12 13.93 5.25
N ALA A 52 -2.00 14.55 6.41
CA ALA A 52 -0.84 15.36 6.78
C ALA A 52 -0.35 14.98 8.17
N ALA A 53 0.97 14.93 8.34
CA ALA A 53 1.58 14.78 9.66
C ALA A 53 1.23 16.01 10.52
N LEU A 54 0.94 15.78 11.79
CA LEU A 54 0.67 16.85 12.75
C LEU A 54 1.86 17.03 13.68
N GLU A 55 2.41 18.23 13.69
CA GLU A 55 3.45 18.61 14.63
C GLU A 55 2.93 18.61 16.07
N PRO A 56 3.80 18.31 17.06
CA PRO A 56 3.48 18.46 18.46
C PRO A 56 2.97 19.89 18.77
N GLY A 57 1.77 20.00 19.32
CA GLY A 57 1.16 21.31 19.67
C GLY A 57 0.35 21.98 18.56
N ALA A 58 0.29 21.41 17.35
CA ALA A 58 -0.57 21.92 16.29
C ALA A 58 -2.05 22.00 16.74
N LYS A 59 -2.76 23.04 16.29
CA LYS A 59 -4.19 23.24 16.58
C LYS A 59 -4.95 22.01 16.10
N LYS A 60 -5.54 21.24 17.02
CA LYS A 60 -6.09 19.89 16.79
C LYS A 60 -7.26 19.91 15.78
N PRO A 61 -7.06 19.64 14.48
CA PRO A 61 -8.15 19.59 13.52
C PRO A 61 -8.95 18.30 13.72
N GLY A 62 -10.18 18.24 13.21
CA GLY A 62 -10.97 17.02 13.17
C GLY A 62 -11.89 16.75 14.38
N ASP A 63 -12.98 16.07 14.08
CA ASP A 63 -14.15 15.86 14.94
C ASP A 63 -13.85 14.88 16.08
N PHE A 64 -12.98 13.90 15.80
CA PHE A 64 -12.54 12.90 16.76
C PHE A 64 -11.09 12.45 16.50
N GLN A 65 -10.56 11.63 17.41
CA GLN A 65 -9.27 10.98 17.23
C GLN A 65 -9.42 9.47 17.28
N VAL A 66 -8.75 8.80 16.35
CA VAL A 66 -8.57 7.35 16.25
C VAL A 66 -7.13 7.05 16.66
N ALA A 67 -6.92 6.06 17.52
CA ALA A 67 -5.60 5.53 17.80
C ALA A 67 -5.59 4.03 17.58
N ALA A 68 -4.60 3.56 16.82
CA ALA A 68 -4.49 2.17 16.39
C ALA A 68 -3.02 1.79 16.16
N PRO A 69 -2.60 0.57 16.50
CA PRO A 69 -1.38 -0.02 15.94
C PRO A 69 -1.58 -0.34 14.43
N PRO A 70 -0.49 -0.58 13.66
CA PRO A 70 -0.57 -0.85 12.21
C PRO A 70 -1.58 -1.94 11.82
N ALA A 71 -1.60 -3.07 12.54
CA ALA A 71 -2.54 -4.15 12.26
C ALA A 71 -4.01 -3.72 12.43
N ALA A 72 -4.32 -2.92 13.45
CA ALA A 72 -5.67 -2.43 13.68
C ALA A 72 -6.07 -1.32 12.69
N LEU A 73 -5.10 -0.56 12.15
CA LEU A 73 -5.34 0.36 11.04
C LEU A 73 -5.68 -0.42 9.76
N LEU A 74 -4.96 -1.51 9.46
CA LEU A 74 -5.30 -2.37 8.33
C LEU A 74 -6.72 -2.93 8.46
N ASP A 75 -7.08 -3.45 9.64
CA ASP A 75 -8.46 -3.91 9.89
C ASP A 75 -9.49 -2.80 9.63
N LEU A 76 -9.18 -1.56 10.04
CA LEU A 76 -10.04 -0.39 9.82
C LEU A 76 -10.18 -0.04 8.34
N LEU A 77 -9.09 -0.14 7.57
CA LEU A 77 -9.09 0.09 6.13
C LEU A 77 -9.91 -0.99 5.40
N VAL A 78 -9.82 -2.25 5.82
CA VAL A 78 -10.57 -3.36 5.21
C VAL A 78 -12.06 -3.33 5.59
N GLY A 79 -12.35 -3.15 6.88
CA GLY A 79 -13.70 -3.35 7.43
C GLY A 79 -14.47 -2.07 7.75
N GLY A 80 -13.87 -0.88 7.54
CA GLY A 80 -14.40 0.39 8.02
C GLY A 80 -14.59 0.38 9.54
N GLY A 81 -15.38 1.30 10.08
CA GLY A 81 -15.63 1.40 11.51
C GLY A 81 -16.61 0.39 12.11
N SER A 82 -16.41 -0.89 11.79
CA SER A 82 -17.27 -1.99 12.21
C SER A 82 -17.35 -2.15 13.74
N ARG A 83 -18.36 -2.88 14.22
CA ARG A 83 -18.53 -3.14 15.67
C ARG A 83 -17.36 -3.95 16.25
N GLN A 84 -16.75 -4.82 15.46
CA GLN A 84 -15.66 -5.72 15.89
C GLN A 84 -14.36 -4.93 16.17
N LEU A 85 -14.13 -3.85 15.42
CA LEU A 85 -12.95 -2.98 15.56
C LEU A 85 -12.92 -2.15 16.84
N ARG A 86 -14.04 -2.05 17.57
CA ARG A 86 -14.17 -1.25 18.79
C ARG A 86 -13.20 -1.64 19.90
N ARG A 87 -12.72 -2.89 19.90
CA ARG A 87 -11.76 -3.41 20.89
C ARG A 87 -10.31 -3.18 20.47
N ARG A 88 -10.05 -3.02 19.16
CA ARG A 88 -8.70 -2.85 18.58
C ARG A 88 -8.30 -1.39 18.38
N VAL A 89 -9.28 -0.49 18.39
CA VAL A 89 -9.10 0.94 18.12
C VAL A 89 -9.64 1.79 19.27
N LYS A 90 -8.86 2.76 19.72
CA LYS A 90 -9.27 3.75 20.73
C LYS A 90 -9.76 5.02 20.05
N VAL A 91 -10.98 5.44 20.36
CA VAL A 91 -11.56 6.68 19.83
C VAL A 91 -11.81 7.67 20.98
N THR A 92 -11.34 8.91 20.86
CA THR A 92 -11.47 9.97 21.88
C THR A 92 -12.04 11.28 21.29
N LYS A 93 -12.72 12.11 22.14
CA LYS A 93 -13.44 13.40 21.90
C LYS A 93 -15.00 13.35 21.81
N THR A 94 -15.60 14.55 21.71
CA THR A 94 -16.98 15.05 21.99
C THR A 94 -18.12 14.48 21.14
N TRP A 95 -17.85 13.74 20.07
CA TRP A 95 -18.90 13.02 19.36
C TRP A 95 -19.19 11.69 20.06
N ARG A 96 -20.45 11.22 20.08
CA ARG A 96 -20.77 9.90 20.66
C ARG A 96 -19.87 8.86 19.98
N ARG A 97 -18.90 8.28 20.71
CA ARG A 97 -17.84 7.34 20.23
C ARG A 97 -18.32 6.31 19.19
N ARG A 98 -19.56 5.84 19.33
CA ARG A 98 -20.21 4.89 18.40
C ARG A 98 -20.50 5.47 17.03
N ARG A 99 -20.85 6.74 16.93
CA ARG A 99 -21.13 7.44 15.67
C ARG A 99 -19.82 7.74 14.95
N ALA A 100 -18.78 8.15 15.69
CA ALA A 100 -17.41 8.42 15.20
C ALA A 100 -16.81 7.25 14.44
N LEU A 101 -16.83 6.07 15.05
CA LEU A 101 -16.29 4.91 14.38
C LEU A 101 -17.16 4.54 13.17
N ARG A 102 -18.49 4.47 13.33
CA ARG A 102 -19.42 4.09 12.24
C ARG A 102 -19.36 4.97 11.00
N SER A 103 -18.91 6.23 11.11
CA SER A 103 -18.78 7.11 9.96
C SER A 103 -17.53 6.86 9.12
N ILE A 104 -16.57 6.05 9.60
CA ILE A 104 -15.36 5.72 8.86
C ILE A 104 -15.68 4.56 7.89
N PRO A 105 -15.67 4.78 6.56
CA PRO A 105 -15.91 3.70 5.61
C PRO A 105 -14.67 2.81 5.46
N ALA A 106 -14.86 1.65 4.84
CA ALA A 106 -13.74 0.87 4.31
C ALA A 106 -13.04 1.66 3.19
N ALA A 107 -11.74 1.44 3.02
CA ALA A 107 -10.96 2.03 1.95
C ALA A 107 -11.06 1.20 0.67
N GLU A 108 -11.02 1.86 -0.48
CA GLU A 108 -10.60 1.18 -1.71
C GLU A 108 -9.14 0.76 -1.56
N LEU A 109 -8.84 -0.52 -1.81
CA LEU A 109 -7.49 -1.08 -1.65
C LEU A 109 -6.83 -1.41 -2.98
N ARG A 110 -7.60 -1.42 -4.09
CA ARG A 110 -7.07 -1.70 -5.43
C ARG A 110 -6.20 -0.54 -5.90
N PRO A 111 -4.88 -0.73 -6.07
CA PRO A 111 -3.98 0.39 -6.34
C PRO A 111 -4.27 1.13 -7.65
N GLY A 112 -4.73 0.45 -8.70
CA GLY A 112 -5.11 1.08 -9.96
C GLY A 112 -6.39 1.92 -9.87
N ARG A 113 -7.37 1.50 -9.05
CA ARG A 113 -8.54 2.33 -8.70
C ARG A 113 -8.13 3.58 -7.92
N LEU A 114 -7.20 3.45 -6.98
CA LEU A 114 -6.64 4.59 -6.26
C LEU A 114 -5.94 5.56 -7.23
N ALA A 115 -5.10 5.06 -8.13
CA ALA A 115 -4.45 5.88 -9.16
C ALA A 115 -5.46 6.60 -10.05
N ALA A 116 -6.55 5.93 -10.47
CA ALA A 116 -7.60 6.53 -11.27
C ALA A 116 -8.34 7.67 -10.54
N ALA A 117 -8.35 7.64 -9.21
CA ALA A 117 -8.89 8.70 -8.35
C ALA A 117 -7.84 9.77 -7.96
N GLY A 118 -6.62 9.72 -8.52
CA GLY A 118 -5.54 10.65 -8.17
C GLY A 118 -4.92 10.38 -6.80
N ILE A 119 -5.14 9.20 -6.22
CA ILE A 119 -4.55 8.76 -4.96
C ILE A 119 -3.29 7.95 -5.26
N TRP A 120 -2.15 8.56 -4.93
CA TRP A 120 -0.82 8.05 -5.29
C TRP A 120 -0.14 7.37 -4.10
N LEU A 121 0.09 6.05 -4.21
CA LEU A 121 0.86 5.29 -3.22
C LEU A 121 2.35 5.43 -3.54
N ASP A 122 3.22 5.38 -2.52
CA ASP A 122 4.68 5.36 -2.78
C ASP A 122 5.06 4.05 -3.50
N PRO A 123 5.63 4.11 -4.73
CA PRO A 123 5.98 2.92 -5.49
C PRO A 123 6.88 1.94 -4.74
N LEU A 124 7.82 2.45 -3.94
CA LEU A 124 8.79 1.63 -3.21
C LEU A 124 8.09 0.78 -2.14
N HIS A 125 7.21 1.39 -1.36
CA HIS A 125 6.50 0.70 -0.28
C HIS A 125 5.49 -0.30 -0.84
N LEU A 126 4.82 0.05 -1.95
CA LEU A 126 3.88 -0.85 -2.61
C LEU A 126 4.59 -2.10 -3.17
N LEU A 127 5.73 -1.92 -3.86
CA LEU A 127 6.51 -3.04 -4.39
C LEU A 127 7.12 -3.90 -3.30
N ARG A 128 7.64 -3.28 -2.23
CA ARG A 128 8.13 -4.01 -1.05
C ARG A 128 7.04 -4.88 -0.43
N ALA A 129 5.85 -4.34 -0.24
CA ALA A 129 4.73 -5.09 0.34
C ALA A 129 4.37 -6.32 -0.50
N LEU A 130 4.41 -6.22 -1.84
CA LEU A 130 4.18 -7.36 -2.72
C LEU A 130 5.38 -8.34 -2.76
N ALA A 131 6.61 -7.83 -2.74
CA ALA A 131 7.83 -8.64 -2.74
C ALA A 131 7.94 -9.52 -1.49
N GLU A 132 7.45 -9.07 -0.34
CA GLU A 132 7.38 -9.87 0.91
C GLU A 132 6.49 -11.13 0.77
N LEU A 133 5.61 -11.18 -0.22
CA LEU A 133 4.75 -12.33 -0.51
C LEU A 133 5.39 -13.32 -1.49
N VAL A 134 6.56 -12.99 -2.06
CA VAL A 134 7.33 -13.89 -2.92
C VAL A 134 8.11 -14.86 -2.01
N GLU A 135 7.82 -16.15 -2.12
CA GLU A 135 8.54 -17.15 -1.35
C GLU A 135 9.97 -17.31 -1.89
N PRO A 136 11.00 -17.43 -1.02
CA PRO A 136 12.39 -17.58 -1.46
C PRO A 136 12.62 -18.78 -2.39
N ALA A 137 11.85 -19.88 -2.22
CA ALA A 137 11.93 -21.04 -3.11
C ALA A 137 11.57 -20.70 -4.58
N TRP A 138 10.81 -19.63 -4.83
CA TRP A 138 10.45 -19.23 -6.19
C TRP A 138 11.62 -18.55 -6.91
N THR A 139 12.61 -18.01 -6.17
CA THR A 139 13.79 -17.34 -6.72
C THR A 139 14.95 -18.31 -6.96
N GLU A 140 14.82 -19.59 -6.59
CA GLU A 140 15.86 -20.61 -6.80
C GLU A 140 16.29 -20.70 -8.28
N GLY A 141 17.60 -20.71 -8.53
CA GLY A 141 18.16 -20.73 -9.89
C GLY A 141 18.15 -19.38 -10.59
N HIS A 142 17.66 -18.31 -9.95
CA HIS A 142 17.64 -16.97 -10.50
C HIS A 142 18.59 -16.03 -9.77
N ASP A 143 19.39 -15.29 -10.54
CA ASP A 143 20.34 -14.32 -9.99
C ASP A 143 20.44 -13.09 -10.91
N PHE A 144 19.66 -12.05 -10.61
CA PHE A 144 19.57 -10.86 -11.47
C PHE A 144 19.11 -9.62 -10.72
N VAL A 145 19.26 -8.44 -11.34
CA VAL A 145 18.73 -7.16 -10.86
C VAL A 145 17.87 -6.53 -11.94
N VAL A 146 16.68 -6.06 -11.56
CA VAL A 146 15.80 -5.24 -12.41
C VAL A 146 15.82 -3.80 -11.88
N PHE A 147 16.19 -2.85 -12.72
CA PHE A 147 16.02 -1.43 -12.45
C PHE A 147 14.64 -0.98 -12.96
N HIS A 148 13.86 -0.31 -12.10
CA HIS A 148 12.57 0.26 -12.45
C HIS A 148 12.51 1.74 -12.09
N GLU A 149 12.29 2.57 -13.11
CA GLU A 149 11.95 3.97 -12.95
C GLU A 149 10.44 4.18 -13.13
N VAL A 150 9.80 4.69 -12.06
CA VAL A 150 8.39 5.06 -12.06
C VAL A 150 8.30 6.58 -12.08
N THR A 151 7.65 7.13 -13.09
CA THR A 151 7.47 8.57 -13.28
C THR A 151 6.06 9.01 -12.85
N GLY A 152 5.93 10.16 -12.19
CA GLY A 152 4.66 10.68 -11.71
C GLY A 152 4.75 11.47 -10.39
N PRO A 153 3.61 11.70 -9.73
CA PRO A 153 3.53 12.53 -8.51
C PRO A 153 4.42 12.05 -7.36
N ARG A 154 4.66 10.74 -7.24
CA ARG A 154 5.65 10.15 -6.32
C ARG A 154 6.70 9.37 -7.09
N SER A 155 7.37 10.04 -8.01
CA SER A 155 8.42 9.45 -8.85
C SER A 155 9.46 8.70 -8.00
N ARG A 156 9.86 7.50 -8.46
CA ARG A 156 10.82 6.64 -7.77
C ARG A 156 11.73 5.91 -8.75
N ARG A 157 12.98 5.72 -8.33
CA ARG A 157 13.93 4.79 -8.91
C ARG A 157 14.13 3.65 -7.92
N MET A 158 14.02 2.42 -8.39
CA MET A 158 14.04 1.24 -7.54
C MET A 158 14.81 0.12 -8.22
N TRP A 159 15.43 -0.74 -7.41
CA TRP A 159 16.13 -1.93 -7.87
C TRP A 159 15.54 -3.14 -7.19
N VAL A 160 15.15 -4.14 -8.00
CA VAL A 160 14.65 -5.42 -7.53
C VAL A 160 15.74 -6.46 -7.74
N GLY A 161 16.32 -6.96 -6.65
CA GLY A 161 17.34 -7.99 -6.67
C GLY A 161 16.75 -9.36 -6.39
N ALA A 162 16.98 -10.30 -7.29
CA ALA A 162 16.77 -11.72 -7.07
C ALA A 162 18.12 -12.39 -6.85
N THR A 163 18.24 -13.11 -5.74
CA THR A 163 19.37 -13.98 -5.42
C THR A 163 18.80 -15.37 -5.17
N SER A 164 19.43 -16.41 -5.71
CA SER A 164 18.88 -17.76 -5.71
C SER A 164 18.54 -18.26 -4.32
N GLY A 165 17.26 -18.55 -4.06
CA GLY A 165 16.76 -19.09 -2.80
C GLY A 165 16.62 -18.05 -1.68
N GLU A 166 16.82 -16.76 -1.98
CA GLU A 166 16.70 -15.66 -1.04
C GLU A 166 15.41 -14.85 -1.27
N PRO A 167 14.90 -14.15 -0.24
CA PRO A 167 13.79 -13.20 -0.40
C PRO A 167 14.10 -12.12 -1.44
N LEU A 168 13.09 -11.73 -2.20
CA LEU A 168 13.21 -10.68 -3.21
C LEU A 168 13.56 -9.33 -2.54
N ALA A 169 14.70 -8.74 -2.90
CA ALA A 169 15.15 -7.47 -2.33
C ALA A 169 14.63 -6.29 -3.16
N VAL A 170 14.03 -5.29 -2.53
CA VAL A 170 13.59 -4.05 -3.18
C VAL A 170 14.30 -2.83 -2.56
N LEU A 171 15.21 -2.27 -3.33
CA LEU A 171 16.18 -1.27 -2.87
C LEU A 171 15.88 0.12 -3.46
N PRO A 172 16.06 1.19 -2.67
CA PRO A 172 15.91 2.58 -3.14
C PRO A 172 17.21 3.11 -3.79
N GLU A 173 18.29 2.35 -3.71
CA GLU A 173 19.63 2.68 -4.18
C GLU A 173 20.18 1.53 -5.02
N PRO A 174 21.06 1.82 -6.00
CA PRO A 174 21.62 0.80 -6.88
C PRO A 174 22.46 -0.21 -6.08
N PRO A 175 22.25 -1.52 -6.26
CA PRO A 175 23.18 -2.52 -5.74
C PRO A 175 24.49 -2.51 -6.53
N GLN A 176 25.51 -3.20 -6.03
CA GLN A 176 26.80 -3.32 -6.72
C GLN A 176 26.69 -4.03 -8.09
N ARG A 177 25.71 -4.94 -8.23
CA ARG A 177 25.48 -5.67 -9.47
C ARG A 177 24.72 -4.78 -10.48
N PRO A 178 25.12 -4.77 -11.77
CA PRO A 178 24.37 -4.04 -12.79
C PRO A 178 22.97 -4.63 -13.02
N ALA A 179 22.04 -3.80 -13.49
CA ALA A 179 20.71 -4.24 -13.85
C ALA A 179 20.73 -5.04 -15.16
N ALA A 180 20.18 -6.26 -15.13
CA ALA A 180 19.95 -7.08 -16.31
C ALA A 180 18.77 -6.56 -17.15
N VAL A 181 17.83 -5.85 -16.50
CA VAL A 181 16.64 -5.26 -17.12
C VAL A 181 16.45 -3.85 -16.61
N THR A 182 16.06 -2.95 -17.52
CA THR A 182 15.57 -1.61 -17.20
C THR A 182 14.11 -1.49 -17.63
N VAL A 183 13.27 -1.02 -16.71
CA VAL A 183 11.84 -0.79 -16.93
C VAL A 183 11.53 0.67 -16.61
N GLN A 184 10.79 1.34 -17.49
CA GLN A 184 10.22 2.66 -17.24
C GLN A 184 8.71 2.61 -17.41
N SER A 185 8.00 3.20 -16.46
CA SER A 185 6.54 3.29 -16.51
C SER A 185 6.03 4.58 -15.85
N THR A 186 4.76 4.90 -16.09
CA THR A 186 4.04 5.90 -15.28
C THR A 186 3.59 5.28 -13.97
N GLN A 187 3.38 6.12 -12.95
CA GLN A 187 2.88 5.67 -11.65
C GLN A 187 1.48 5.04 -11.75
N SER A 188 0.62 5.54 -12.63
CA SER A 188 -0.69 4.93 -12.91
C SER A 188 -0.55 3.50 -13.45
N ALA A 189 0.32 3.29 -14.44
CA ALA A 189 0.57 1.98 -15.02
C ALA A 189 1.16 1.02 -13.98
N PHE A 190 2.10 1.51 -13.18
CA PHE A 190 2.71 0.76 -12.09
C PHE A 190 1.70 0.29 -11.04
N GLN A 191 0.85 1.20 -10.54
CA GLN A 191 -0.18 0.85 -9.56
C GLN A 191 -1.19 -0.15 -10.14
N ARG A 192 -1.64 0.00 -11.40
CA ARG A 192 -2.52 -1.00 -12.05
C ARG A 192 -1.86 -2.37 -12.12
N PHE A 193 -0.61 -2.43 -12.58
CA PHE A 193 0.15 -3.68 -12.67
C PHE A 193 0.27 -4.38 -11.32
N LEU A 194 0.66 -3.65 -10.27
CA LEU A 194 0.75 -4.22 -8.92
C LEU A 194 -0.62 -4.55 -8.31
N GLY A 195 -1.71 -3.96 -8.80
CA GLY A 195 -3.08 -4.36 -8.46
C GLY A 195 -3.58 -5.60 -9.22
N GLY A 196 -2.85 -6.06 -10.25
CA GLY A 196 -3.37 -7.07 -11.18
C GLY A 196 -4.53 -6.58 -12.03
N GLU A 197 -4.66 -5.25 -12.19
CA GLU A 197 -5.72 -4.63 -12.98
C GLU A 197 -5.32 -4.59 -14.47
N PRO A 198 -6.30 -4.54 -15.40
CA PRO A 198 -6.01 -4.44 -16.82
C PRO A 198 -5.08 -3.26 -17.16
N ASN A 199 -4.17 -3.50 -18.10
CA ASN A 199 -3.29 -2.44 -18.59
C ASN A 199 -4.10 -1.28 -19.17
N GLY A 200 -3.69 -0.07 -18.82
CA GLY A 200 -4.23 1.15 -19.42
C GLY A 200 -3.54 1.51 -20.74
N PRO A 201 -3.84 2.69 -21.31
CA PRO A 201 -3.21 3.16 -22.54
C PRO A 201 -1.72 3.53 -22.39
N GLU A 202 -1.21 3.60 -21.14
CA GLU A 202 0.16 4.00 -20.86
C GLU A 202 1.17 2.94 -21.33
N LYS A 203 2.24 3.40 -22.00
CA LYS A 203 3.28 2.52 -22.52
C LYS A 203 4.36 2.26 -21.49
N TRP A 204 4.86 1.04 -21.48
CA TRP A 204 6.05 0.63 -20.73
C TRP A 204 7.25 0.66 -21.69
N THR A 205 8.39 1.17 -21.21
CA THR A 205 9.67 1.03 -21.92
C THR A 205 10.50 -0.01 -21.20
N ILE A 206 10.81 -1.11 -21.88
CA ILE A 206 11.54 -2.25 -21.33
C ILE A 206 12.77 -2.49 -22.19
N ARG A 207 13.93 -2.68 -21.55
CA ARG A 207 15.20 -3.03 -22.21
C ARG A 207 15.96 -4.06 -21.38
N GLY A 208 16.64 -4.98 -22.06
CA GLY A 208 17.49 -5.99 -21.42
C GLY A 208 16.88 -7.39 -21.46
N ASP A 209 17.19 -8.19 -20.44
CA ASP A 209 16.85 -9.61 -20.36
C ASP A 209 15.34 -9.88 -20.15
N VAL A 210 14.69 -10.41 -21.18
CA VAL A 210 13.25 -10.76 -21.14
C VAL A 210 12.97 -11.92 -20.17
N GLY A 211 13.89 -12.85 -19.99
CA GLY A 211 13.73 -13.98 -19.08
C GLY A 211 13.71 -13.53 -17.63
N ALA A 212 14.64 -12.65 -17.24
CA ALA A 212 14.68 -12.06 -15.90
C ALA A 212 13.40 -11.27 -15.60
N LEU A 213 12.92 -10.47 -16.55
CA LEU A 213 11.66 -9.74 -16.38
C LEU A 213 10.46 -10.69 -16.24
N SER A 214 10.38 -11.72 -17.09
CA SER A 214 9.26 -12.67 -17.09
C SER A 214 9.21 -13.47 -15.79
N ALA A 215 10.37 -13.86 -15.23
CA ALA A 215 10.44 -14.50 -13.93
C ALA A 215 9.88 -13.59 -12.83
N LEU A 216 10.36 -12.34 -12.77
CA LEU A 216 9.90 -11.35 -11.79
C LEU A 216 8.39 -11.11 -11.90
N THR A 217 7.85 -10.86 -13.10
CA THR A 217 6.42 -10.61 -13.29
C THR A 217 5.58 -11.80 -12.85
N SER A 218 6.02 -13.02 -13.18
CA SER A 218 5.33 -14.26 -12.80
C SER A 218 5.27 -14.44 -11.29
N TRP A 219 6.34 -14.14 -10.55
CA TRP A 219 6.35 -14.21 -9.08
C TRP A 219 5.40 -13.18 -8.46
N LEU A 220 5.41 -11.95 -8.95
CA LEU A 220 4.52 -10.89 -8.46
C LEU A 220 3.04 -11.22 -8.75
N GLU A 221 2.75 -11.81 -9.90
CA GLU A 221 1.41 -12.29 -10.27
C GLU A 221 0.94 -13.43 -9.37
N ARG A 222 1.82 -14.40 -9.11
CA ARG A 222 1.55 -15.51 -8.20
C ARG A 222 1.31 -15.03 -6.77
N ALA A 223 2.13 -14.09 -6.28
CA ALA A 223 2.01 -13.48 -4.96
C ALA A 223 0.68 -12.75 -4.74
N ARG A 224 0.12 -12.10 -5.78
CA ARG A 224 -1.23 -11.51 -5.70
C ARG A 224 -2.32 -12.57 -5.65
N SER A 225 -2.19 -13.58 -6.51
CA SER A 225 -3.22 -14.63 -6.66
C SER A 225 -3.34 -15.51 -5.41
N SER A 226 -2.24 -15.77 -4.70
CA SER A 226 -2.25 -16.55 -3.46
C SER A 226 -3.02 -15.84 -2.33
N GLN A 227 -3.07 -14.50 -2.32
CA GLN A 227 -3.87 -13.72 -1.38
C GLN A 227 -5.36 -13.67 -1.76
N GLY A 228 -5.68 -13.65 -3.07
CA GLY A 228 -7.05 -13.69 -3.57
C GLY A 228 -7.75 -15.03 -3.31
N ALA A 229 -7.00 -16.14 -3.33
CA ALA A 229 -7.53 -17.47 -3.03
C ALA A 229 -7.88 -17.66 -1.55
N GLY A 230 -7.21 -16.96 -0.63
CA GLY A 230 -7.47 -17.01 0.81
C GLY A 230 -8.74 -16.26 1.25
N THR A 231 -9.32 -15.42 0.40
CA THR A 231 -10.56 -14.67 0.68
C THR A 231 -11.81 -15.29 0.04
N ALA A 232 -11.65 -16.30 -0.82
CA ALA A 232 -12.73 -17.11 -1.35
C ALA A 232 -12.91 -18.38 -0.52
N ALA A 233 -13.56 -18.28 0.65
CA ALA A 233 -14.10 -19.44 1.36
C ALA A 233 -15.52 -19.75 0.84
N PRO A 234 -15.98 -21.02 0.90
CA PRO A 234 -16.89 -21.59 -0.07
C PRO A 234 -18.32 -21.11 0.12
N ASP A 235 -18.98 -20.91 -1.02
CA ASP A 235 -20.43 -20.87 -1.10
C ASP A 235 -20.96 -22.20 -0.53
N ARG A 236 -21.54 -22.13 0.68
CA ARG A 236 -22.25 -23.26 1.27
C ARG A 236 -23.70 -23.11 0.86
N GLY A 237 -24.09 -23.94 -0.11
CA GLY A 237 -25.49 -24.35 -0.29
C GLY A 237 -26.03 -25.09 0.92
#